data_AF-A0ABD5LUD0-F1
#
_entry.id   AF-A0ABD5LUD0-F1
#
_cell.length_a   1.000
_cell.length_b   1.000
_cell.length_c   1.000
_cell.angle_alpha   90.00
_cell.angle_beta   90.00
_cell.angle_gamma   90.00
#
_symmetry.space_group_name_H-M   'P 1'
#
loop_
_entity.id
_entity.type
_entity.pdbx_description
1 polymer ?
#
loop_
_entity_poly.entity_id
_entity_poly.type
_entity_poly.pdbx_seq_one_letter_code
_entity_poly.pdbx_strand_id
1 'polypeptide(L)'
;MLLDNQDPLILDQPEDNLDNAFIAERIVAELRRAKLSRQFLFATHNANIPVFGDAEWIGVLSVEDNKGLILPEQQGAIDVPNVQALAADILEGGKSAFNQRREKYGFV
;
A
#
# COMPACT_ATOMS: atom_id res chain seq x y z
N MET A 1 16.94 11.79 -15.86
CA MET A 1 15.85 10.87 -16.24
C MET A 1 14.72 11.01 -15.22
N LEU A 2 13.54 10.39 -15.43
CA LEU A 2 12.39 10.46 -14.51
C LEU A 2 12.70 10.12 -13.03
N LEU A 3 13.84 9.51 -12.75
CA LEU A 3 14.33 9.16 -11.40
C LEU A 3 15.35 10.16 -10.81
N ASP A 4 15.90 11.10 -11.60
CA ASP A 4 16.87 12.10 -11.14
C ASP A 4 16.20 13.44 -10.75
N ASN A 5 14.87 13.45 -10.69
CA ASN A 5 14.11 14.63 -10.31
C ASN A 5 13.66 14.50 -8.84
N GLN A 6 13.84 15.57 -8.06
CA GLN A 6 13.39 15.62 -6.66
C GLN A 6 11.89 15.92 -6.52
N ASP A 7 11.23 16.33 -7.60
CA ASP A 7 9.78 16.58 -7.59
C ASP A 7 9.00 15.33 -7.14
N PRO A 8 7.94 15.48 -6.33
CA PRO A 8 7.11 14.36 -5.91
C PRO A 8 6.63 13.52 -7.08
N LEU A 9 6.67 12.19 -6.93
CA LEU A 9 6.14 11.27 -7.93
C LEU A 9 4.75 10.78 -7.50
N ILE A 10 3.75 11.02 -8.34
CA ILE A 10 2.39 10.52 -8.15
C ILE A 10 2.18 9.35 -9.09
N LEU A 11 1.76 8.22 -8.55
CA LEU A 11 1.54 6.97 -9.28
C LEU A 11 0.12 6.48 -8.99
N ASP A 12 -0.66 6.31 -10.04
CA ASP A 12 -2.00 5.72 -9.99
C ASP A 12 -1.94 4.32 -10.59
N GLN A 13 -2.35 3.33 -9.80
CA GLN A 13 -2.33 1.92 -10.15
C GLN A 13 -1.02 1.44 -10.82
N PRO A 14 0.16 1.65 -10.19
CA PRO A 14 1.42 1.17 -10.75
C PRO A 14 1.45 -0.36 -10.96
N GLU A 15 0.55 -1.10 -10.33
CA GLU A 15 0.41 -2.55 -10.42
C GLU A 15 -0.27 -3.09 -11.69
N ASP A 16 -1.07 -2.30 -12.42
CA ASP A 16 -2.00 -2.83 -13.45
C ASP A 16 -1.31 -3.57 -14.61
N ASN A 17 -0.01 -3.35 -14.82
CA ASN A 17 0.78 -4.03 -15.86
C ASN A 17 2.04 -4.73 -15.31
N LEU A 18 2.16 -4.84 -13.99
CA LEU A 18 3.29 -5.48 -13.34
C LEU A 18 2.83 -6.76 -12.65
N ASP A 19 3.65 -7.80 -12.74
CA ASP A 19 3.37 -9.01 -11.99
C ASP A 19 3.63 -8.78 -10.48
N ASN A 20 2.85 -9.45 -9.63
CA ASN A 20 2.92 -9.26 -8.18
C ASN A 20 4.30 -9.60 -7.59
N ALA A 21 5.02 -10.55 -8.21
CA ALA A 21 6.35 -10.93 -7.77
C ALA A 21 7.37 -9.81 -8.04
N PHE A 22 7.31 -9.19 -9.22
CA PHE A 22 8.15 -8.06 -9.62
C PHE A 22 7.88 -6.84 -8.74
N ILE A 23 6.62 -6.58 -8.39
CA ILE A 23 6.27 -5.54 -7.43
C ILE A 23 6.94 -5.83 -6.07
N ALA A 24 6.73 -7.02 -5.53
CA ALA A 24 7.21 -7.40 -4.20
C ALA A 24 8.75 -7.47 -4.12
N GLU A 25 9.42 -7.98 -5.15
CA GLU A 25 10.86 -8.23 -5.13
C GLU A 25 11.68 -7.01 -5.56
N ARG A 26 11.22 -6.28 -6.59
CA ARG A 26 12.02 -5.22 -7.22
C ARG A 26 11.51 -3.83 -6.92
N ILE A 27 10.22 -3.57 -7.12
CA ILE A 27 9.65 -2.24 -6.90
C ILE A 27 9.75 -1.85 -5.43
N VAL A 28 9.38 -2.73 -4.52
CA VAL A 28 9.46 -2.49 -3.07
C VAL A 28 10.88 -2.14 -2.62
N ALA A 29 11.88 -2.91 -3.07
CA ALA A 29 13.27 -2.69 -2.68
C ALA A 29 13.80 -1.33 -3.17
N GLU A 30 13.50 -0.95 -4.42
CA GLU A 30 13.86 0.36 -4.95
C GLU A 30 13.10 1.48 -4.25
N LEU A 31 11.80 1.29 -4.00
CA LEU A 31 10.96 2.28 -3.36
C LEU A 31 11.46 2.64 -1.96
N ARG A 32 11.84 1.63 -1.15
CA ARG A 32 12.36 1.85 0.21
C ARG A 32 13.63 2.69 0.23
N ARG A 33 14.46 2.61 -0.82
CA ARG A 33 15.66 3.45 -0.95
C ARG A 33 15.32 4.83 -1.50
N ALA A 34 14.49 4.89 -2.54
CA ALA A 34 14.17 6.12 -3.23
C ALA A 34 13.32 7.09 -2.38
N LYS A 35 12.44 6.57 -1.52
CA LYS A 35 11.57 7.40 -0.65
C LYS A 35 12.35 8.29 0.33
N LEU A 36 13.63 7.98 0.58
CA LEU A 36 14.51 8.78 1.44
C LEU A 36 14.99 10.08 0.78
N SER A 37 14.97 10.15 -0.55
CA SER A 37 15.45 11.30 -1.32
C SER A 37 14.37 11.96 -2.17
N ARG A 38 13.19 11.35 -2.28
CA ARG A 38 12.08 11.83 -3.09
C ARG A 38 10.74 11.41 -2.48
N GLN A 39 9.75 12.30 -2.52
CA GLN A 39 8.40 11.96 -2.08
C GLN A 39 7.67 11.13 -3.14
N PHE A 40 6.98 10.08 -2.70
CA PHE A 40 6.11 9.26 -3.55
C PHE A 40 4.68 9.27 -2.99
N LEU A 41 3.70 9.40 -3.88
CA LEU A 41 2.28 9.29 -3.56
C LEU A 41 1.67 8.23 -4.46
N PHE A 42 1.05 7.22 -3.85
CA PHE A 42 0.46 6.09 -4.56
C PHE A 42 -1.05 6.05 -4.34
N ALA A 43 -1.80 5.87 -5.43
CA ALA A 43 -3.13 5.30 -5.41
C ALA A 43 -3.00 3.84 -5.85
N THR A 44 -3.27 2.90 -4.94
CA THR A 44 -3.04 1.47 -5.19
C THR A 44 -4.01 0.62 -4.39
N HIS A 45 -4.34 -0.55 -4.94
CA HIS A 45 -5.09 -1.60 -4.25
C HIS A 45 -4.21 -2.82 -3.93
N ASN A 46 -2.91 -2.76 -4.24
CA ASN A 46 -1.97 -3.85 -4.03
C ASN A 46 -1.27 -3.73 -2.68
N ALA A 47 -1.52 -4.67 -1.76
CA ALA A 47 -0.94 -4.69 -0.42
C ALA A 47 0.60 -4.59 -0.41
N ASN A 48 1.28 -5.13 -1.42
CA ASN A 48 2.73 -5.17 -1.46
C ASN A 48 3.35 -3.78 -1.47
N ILE A 49 2.68 -2.78 -2.06
CA ILE A 49 3.21 -1.42 -2.19
C ILE A 49 3.22 -0.70 -0.83
N PRO A 50 2.10 -0.47 -0.14
CA PRO A 50 2.13 0.24 1.15
C PRO A 50 2.69 -0.61 2.29
N VAL A 51 2.46 -1.94 2.29
CA VAL A 51 2.88 -2.81 3.40
C VAL A 51 4.35 -3.19 3.29
N PHE A 52 4.79 -3.76 2.17
CA PHE A 52 6.20 -4.15 2.01
C PHE A 52 7.09 -2.98 1.62
N GLY A 53 6.54 -1.96 0.94
CA GLY A 53 7.21 -0.68 0.72
C GLY A 53 7.40 0.17 1.97
N ASP A 54 6.84 -0.27 3.12
CA ASP A 54 7.05 0.34 4.44
C ASP A 54 6.57 1.80 4.45
N ALA A 55 5.34 2.04 4.00
CA ALA A 55 4.82 3.39 3.82
C ALA A 55 4.75 4.17 5.14
N GLU A 56 5.31 5.38 5.16
CA GLU A 56 5.29 6.26 6.33
C GLU A 56 3.91 6.81 6.65
N TRP A 57 3.05 6.91 5.63
CA TRP A 57 1.68 7.37 5.76
C TRP A 57 0.78 6.63 4.77
N ILE A 58 -0.32 6.11 5.27
CA ILE A 58 -1.37 5.45 4.50
C ILE A 58 -2.67 6.20 4.81
N GLY A 59 -3.40 6.57 3.77
CA GLY A 59 -4.74 7.12 3.87
C GLY A 59 -5.71 6.19 3.17
N VAL A 60 -6.72 5.73 3.91
CA VAL A 60 -7.80 4.92 3.34
C VAL A 60 -8.84 5.85 2.75
N LEU A 61 -9.07 5.69 1.44
CA LEU A 61 -10.09 6.46 0.72
C LEU A 61 -11.48 5.87 0.99
N SER A 62 -12.34 6.67 1.60
CA SER A 62 -13.76 6.38 1.80
C SER A 62 -14.62 7.21 0.86
N VAL A 63 -15.87 6.80 0.69
CA VAL A 63 -16.88 7.55 -0.07
C VAL A 63 -18.04 7.90 0.83
N GLU A 64 -18.35 9.20 0.94
CA GLU A 64 -19.52 9.74 1.63
C GLU A 64 -20.17 10.77 0.71
N ASP A 65 -21.50 10.72 0.54
CA ASP A 65 -22.25 11.64 -0.33
C ASP A 65 -21.67 11.80 -1.76
N ASN A 66 -21.24 10.69 -2.38
CA ASN A 66 -20.56 10.67 -3.68
C ASN A 66 -19.24 11.47 -3.74
N LYS A 67 -18.60 11.72 -2.60
CA LYS A 67 -17.30 12.37 -2.52
C LYS A 67 -16.28 11.43 -1.89
N GLY A 68 -15.08 11.41 -2.46
CA GLY A 68 -13.93 10.75 -1.85
C GLY A 68 -13.41 11.58 -0.69
N LEU A 69 -13.23 10.96 0.47
CA LEU A 69 -12.63 11.58 1.65
C LEU A 69 -11.72 10.60 2.37
N ILE A 70 -10.73 11.14 3.08
CA ILE A 70 -9.88 10.39 4.00
C ILE A 70 -10.18 10.92 5.39
N LEU A 71 -10.86 10.12 6.20
CA LEU A 71 -11.22 10.51 7.56
C LEU A 71 -9.96 10.58 8.45
N PRO A 72 -9.90 11.46 9.47
CA PRO A 72 -8.74 11.57 10.36
C PRO A 72 -8.35 10.25 11.03
N GLU A 73 -9.32 9.41 11.36
CA GLU A 73 -9.13 8.08 11.93
C GLU A 73 -8.69 7.04 10.90
N GLN A 74 -8.87 7.30 9.61
CA GLN A 74 -8.56 6.39 8.49
C GLN A 74 -7.18 6.65 7.86
N GLN A 75 -6.31 7.36 8.56
CA GLN A 75 -4.98 7.69 8.08
C GLN A 75 -3.92 7.65 9.17
N GLY A 76 -2.68 7.43 8.77
CA GLY A 76 -1.53 7.44 9.67
C GLY A 76 -0.43 6.52 9.18
N ALA A 77 0.56 6.29 10.03
CA ALA A 77 1.65 5.37 9.74
C ALA A 77 1.17 3.91 9.74
N ILE A 78 1.84 3.05 8.98
CA ILE A 78 1.53 1.62 8.85
C ILE A 78 1.66 0.84 10.17
N ASP A 79 2.34 1.38 11.17
CA ASP A 79 2.49 0.77 12.50
C ASP A 79 1.39 1.18 13.50
N VAL A 80 0.49 2.09 13.12
CA VAL A 80 -0.69 2.46 13.93
C VAL A 80 -1.71 1.31 13.88
N PRO A 81 -2.15 0.74 15.03
CA PRO A 81 -3.04 -0.43 15.04
C PRO A 81 -4.32 -0.27 14.22
N ASN A 82 -4.90 0.94 14.20
CA ASN A 82 -6.10 1.20 13.41
C ASN A 82 -5.83 1.16 11.90
N VAL A 83 -4.70 1.73 11.46
CA VAL A 83 -4.28 1.71 10.05
C VAL A 83 -3.95 0.30 9.60
N GLN A 84 -3.31 -0.51 10.47
CA GLN A 84 -3.06 -1.93 10.21
C GLN A 84 -4.35 -2.72 10.00
N ALA A 85 -5.33 -2.52 10.88
CA ALA A 85 -6.62 -3.18 10.78
C ALA A 85 -7.32 -2.80 9.46
N LEU A 86 -7.38 -1.51 9.14
CA LEU A 86 -7.98 -1.03 7.90
C LEU A 86 -7.25 -1.54 6.65
N ALA A 87 -5.92 -1.50 6.63
CA ALA A 87 -5.12 -2.00 5.52
C ALA A 87 -5.32 -3.51 5.32
N ALA A 88 -5.34 -4.30 6.39
CA ALA A 88 -5.61 -5.73 6.32
C ALA A 88 -7.04 -6.02 5.83
N ASP A 89 -8.03 -5.27 6.29
CA ASP A 89 -9.42 -5.45 5.88
C ASP A 89 -9.62 -5.12 4.39
N ILE A 90 -9.04 -4.02 3.91
CA ILE A 90 -9.23 -3.53 2.53
C ILE A 90 -8.36 -4.28 1.53
N LEU A 91 -7.06 -4.44 1.83
CA LEU A 91 -6.09 -4.98 0.87
C LEU A 91 -6.03 -6.51 0.90
N GLU A 92 -6.34 -7.14 2.05
CA GLU A 92 -6.26 -8.60 2.21
C GLU A 92 -7.63 -9.28 2.35
N GLY A 93 -8.72 -8.51 2.44
CA GLY A 93 -10.07 -9.04 2.70
C GLY A 93 -10.28 -9.43 4.17
N GLY A 94 -9.44 -8.91 5.06
CA GLY A 94 -9.53 -9.06 6.50
C GLY A 94 -8.92 -10.33 7.05
N LYS A 95 -8.82 -10.37 8.39
CA LYS A 95 -8.13 -11.45 9.13
C LYS A 95 -8.65 -12.85 8.81
N SER A 96 -9.95 -13.00 8.58
CA SER A 96 -10.55 -14.29 8.23
C SER A 96 -10.08 -14.78 6.85
N ALA A 97 -10.08 -13.90 5.84
CA ALA A 97 -9.62 -14.25 4.50
C ALA A 97 -8.13 -14.62 4.49
N PHE A 98 -7.32 -13.85 5.22
CA PHE A 98 -5.89 -14.13 5.38
C PHE A 98 -5.64 -15.52 6.01
N ASN A 99 -6.31 -15.82 7.12
CA ASN A 99 -6.16 -17.12 7.80
C ASN A 99 -6.64 -18.29 6.92
N GLN A 100 -7.75 -18.14 6.21
CA GLN A 100 -8.22 -19.16 5.27
C GLN A 100 -7.22 -19.45 4.14
N ARG A 101 -6.53 -18.42 3.63
CA ARG A 101 -5.46 -18.61 2.63
C ARG A 101 -4.27 -19.35 3.24
N ARG A 102 -3.83 -18.96 4.45
CA ARG A 102 -2.77 -19.66 5.19
C ARG A 102 -3.05 -21.15 5.35
N GLU A 103 -4.26 -21.48 5.81
CA GLU A 103 -4.70 -22.87 5.98
C GLU A 103 -4.72 -23.64 4.65
N LYS A 104 -5.28 -23.04 3.58
CA LYS A 104 -5.31 -23.67 2.24
C LYS A 104 -3.92 -23.92 1.66
N TYR A 105 -2.96 -23.05 1.93
CA TYR A 105 -1.58 -23.21 1.45
C TYR A 105 -0.73 -24.12 2.34
N GLY A 106 -1.27 -24.62 3.46
CA GLY A 106 -0.52 -25.47 4.39
C GLY A 106 0.51 -24.71 5.23
N PHE A 107 0.37 -23.38 5.31
CA PHE A 107 1.16 -22.54 6.21
C PHE A 107 0.51 -22.53 7.60
N VAL A 108 0.66 -23.64 8.32
CA VAL A 108 0.16 -23.81 9.69
C VAL A 108 1.05 -23.06 10.67
#